data_AF-A0A7S3PA97-F1
#
_entry.id   AF-A0A7S3PA97-F1
#
_cell.length_a   1.000
_cell.length_b   1.000
_cell.length_c   1.000
_cell.angle_alpha   90.00
_cell.angle_beta   90.00
_cell.angle_gamma   90.00
#
_symmetry.space_group_name_H-M   'P 1'
#
loop_
_entity.id
_entity.type
_entity.pdbx_description
1 polymer ?
#
loop_
_entity_poly.entity_id
_entity_poly.type
_entity_poly.pdbx_seq_one_letter_code
_entity_poly.pdbx_strand_id
1 'polypeptide(L)'
;GDGYEWVDLEALSKRPPNADSELTTIQEWVQTHFRDTEQRQVECLLEMRPAVHAPWPRQSFLLAERLKPGDFCDAQDIAGQWYEALVVGRETIQDDDQTFEKVKVHYMGWASRWNASVPLIKGKSKLSLPAPLWSRSTRWRENIKEGDEVEVRDSSSIVERPKWYRGIIKKVGAPGDSVRDMTGGADLEIFPPSPLNSSEGPLRVLGRQQQVLVEVKQERTEKAGPATTSLNKFGADPPFLRWV
;
A
#
# COMPACT_ATOMS: atom_id res chain seq x y z
N GLY A 1 -23.90 13.65 -22.56
CA GLY A 1 -23.94 12.16 -22.54
C GLY A 1 -23.24 11.65 -21.30
N ASP A 2 -23.60 12.26 -20.18
CA ASP A 2 -22.92 12.30 -18.89
C ASP A 2 -23.87 11.80 -17.79
N GLY A 3 -25.07 11.33 -18.18
CA GLY A 3 -25.92 10.49 -17.34
C GLY A 3 -26.57 11.21 -16.16
N TYR A 4 -26.74 12.53 -16.22
CA TYR A 4 -27.44 13.29 -15.17
C TYR A 4 -28.91 13.52 -15.56
N GLU A 5 -29.82 13.02 -14.73
CA GLU A 5 -31.24 13.36 -14.78
C GLU A 5 -31.60 14.24 -13.57
N TRP A 6 -32.48 15.21 -13.78
CA TRP A 6 -33.06 16.02 -12.72
C TRP A 6 -34.05 15.16 -11.93
N VAL A 7 -33.77 14.92 -10.65
CA VAL A 7 -34.68 14.18 -9.77
C VAL A 7 -35.53 15.16 -8.98
N ASP A 8 -36.85 15.00 -9.09
CA ASP A 8 -37.82 15.72 -8.28
C ASP A 8 -37.77 15.24 -6.82
N LEU A 9 -37.46 16.16 -5.91
CA LEU A 9 -37.36 15.89 -4.47
C LEU A 9 -38.70 15.49 -3.85
N GLU A 10 -39.84 15.89 -4.43
CA GLU A 10 -41.17 15.48 -3.96
C GLU A 10 -41.40 13.99 -4.16
N ALA A 11 -40.80 13.38 -5.19
CA ALA A 11 -40.90 11.95 -5.46
C ALA A 11 -40.16 11.09 -4.41
N LEU A 12 -39.06 11.61 -3.83
CA LEU A 12 -38.27 10.94 -2.80
C LEU A 12 -38.93 10.97 -1.41
N SER A 13 -39.94 11.82 -1.19
CA SER A 13 -40.63 11.96 0.09
C SER A 13 -41.60 10.81 0.43
N LYS A 14 -41.94 9.97 -0.55
CA LYS A 14 -42.88 8.84 -0.39
C LYS A 14 -42.17 7.65 0.25
N ARG A 15 -41.96 7.70 1.57
CA ARG A 15 -41.37 6.62 2.37
C ARG A 15 -42.38 5.48 2.57
N PRO A 16 -41.99 4.19 2.49
CA PRO A 16 -42.84 3.11 2.96
C PRO A 16 -42.97 3.17 4.50
N PRO A 17 -44.14 2.85 5.06
CA PRO A 17 -44.43 2.98 6.47
C PRO A 17 -43.82 1.78 7.22
N ASN A 18 -42.61 1.93 7.74
CA ASN A 18 -42.09 1.26 8.94
C ASN A 18 -40.56 1.39 9.01
N ALA A 19 -40.09 2.43 9.68
CA ALA A 19 -38.73 2.48 10.20
C ALA A 19 -38.74 3.42 11.42
N ASP A 20 -38.99 2.85 12.59
CA ASP A 20 -38.88 3.51 13.89
C ASP A 20 -37.41 3.86 14.16
N SER A 21 -37.03 5.06 13.76
CA SER A 21 -35.84 5.74 14.24
C SER A 21 -36.03 7.22 13.91
N GLU A 22 -35.78 8.11 14.88
CA GLU A 22 -35.83 9.58 14.77
C GLU A 22 -34.78 10.11 13.76
N LEU A 23 -34.90 9.69 12.51
CA LEU A 23 -34.23 10.30 11.38
C LEU A 23 -35.16 11.42 10.94
N THR A 24 -34.77 12.65 11.28
CA THR A 24 -35.35 13.87 10.73
C THR A 24 -35.55 13.65 9.23
N THR A 25 -36.79 13.77 8.76
CA THR A 25 -37.05 13.62 7.33
C THR A 25 -36.21 14.65 6.56
N ILE A 26 -35.82 14.35 5.32
CA ILE A 26 -35.06 15.32 4.49
C ILE A 26 -35.80 16.66 4.46
N GLN A 27 -37.14 16.61 4.42
CA GLN A 27 -38.01 17.77 4.45
C GLN A 27 -37.90 18.57 5.76
N GLU A 28 -37.94 17.91 6.92
CA GLU A 28 -37.73 18.58 8.21
C GLU A 28 -36.31 19.15 8.35
N TRP A 29 -35.29 18.45 7.85
CA TRP A 29 -33.90 18.91 7.87
C TRP A 29 -33.72 20.17 7.01
N VAL A 30 -34.28 20.16 5.79
CA VAL A 30 -34.31 21.32 4.89
C VAL A 30 -35.09 22.48 5.55
N GLN A 31 -36.25 22.20 6.13
CA GLN A 31 -37.06 23.22 6.79
C GLN A 31 -36.46 23.77 8.09
N THR A 32 -35.52 23.08 8.74
CA THR A 32 -34.82 23.60 9.92
C THR A 32 -33.55 24.37 9.55
N HIS A 33 -32.85 23.96 8.50
CA HIS A 33 -31.55 24.53 8.14
C HIS A 33 -31.62 25.62 7.06
N PHE A 34 -32.77 25.78 6.37
CA PHE A 34 -32.94 26.71 5.24
C PHE A 34 -34.16 27.63 5.39
N ARG A 35 -34.49 28.06 6.62
CA ARG A 35 -35.68 28.92 6.90
C ARG A 35 -35.62 30.33 6.33
N ASP A 36 -34.43 30.84 5.99
CA ASP A 36 -34.27 32.19 5.43
C ASP A 36 -34.12 32.18 3.91
N THR A 37 -34.92 33.03 3.28
CA THR A 37 -35.36 33.10 1.88
C THR A 37 -34.33 33.58 0.87
N GLU A 38 -33.12 33.03 0.88
CA GLU A 38 -32.26 33.08 -0.31
C GLU A 38 -32.22 31.69 -0.94
N GLN A 39 -32.60 31.57 -2.21
CA GLN A 39 -32.44 30.33 -2.99
C GLN A 39 -30.96 29.93 -2.97
N ARG A 40 -30.59 29.05 -2.05
CA ARG A 40 -29.26 28.46 -2.01
C ARG A 40 -29.28 27.21 -2.87
N GLN A 41 -28.57 27.27 -3.99
CA GLN A 41 -28.30 26.08 -4.78
C GLN A 41 -27.41 25.14 -3.95
N VAL A 42 -27.87 23.93 -3.73
CA VAL A 42 -27.07 22.86 -3.11
C VAL A 42 -26.77 21.85 -4.20
N GLU A 43 -25.51 21.78 -4.61
CA GLU A 43 -25.03 20.73 -5.49
C GLU A 43 -24.84 19.47 -4.64
N CYS A 44 -25.60 18.41 -4.94
CA CYS A 44 -25.46 17.13 -4.28
C CYS A 44 -25.13 16.04 -5.30
N LEU A 45 -24.23 15.14 -4.93
CA LEU A 45 -23.94 13.93 -5.69
C LEU A 45 -24.89 12.83 -5.22
N LEU A 46 -25.77 12.39 -6.10
CA LEU A 46 -26.72 11.31 -5.86
C LEU A 46 -26.20 10.02 -6.51
N GLU A 47 -26.02 8.98 -5.71
CA GLU A 47 -25.81 7.63 -6.21
C GLU A 47 -27.10 6.82 -6.07
N MET A 48 -27.49 6.13 -7.14
CA MET A 48 -28.64 5.23 -7.14
C MET A 48 -28.17 3.79 -7.35
N ARG A 49 -28.85 2.85 -6.70
CA ARG A 49 -28.66 1.42 -6.92
C ARG A 49 -29.96 0.78 -7.42
N PRO A 50 -29.89 -0.19 -8.34
CA PRO A 50 -31.07 -0.76 -8.99
C PRO A 50 -31.95 -1.60 -8.05
N ALA A 51 -31.41 -2.08 -6.91
CA ALA A 51 -32.15 -2.83 -5.91
C ALA A 51 -31.60 -2.59 -4.50
N VAL A 52 -32.39 -2.89 -3.47
CA VAL A 52 -32.00 -2.76 -2.04
C VAL A 52 -30.78 -3.61 -1.69
N HIS A 53 -30.56 -4.72 -2.41
CA HIS A 53 -29.41 -5.61 -2.20
C HIS A 53 -28.33 -5.45 -3.29
N ALA A 54 -28.54 -4.58 -4.28
CA ALA A 54 -27.50 -4.31 -5.26
C ALA A 54 -26.34 -3.56 -4.59
N PRO A 55 -25.09 -3.87 -4.95
CA PRO A 55 -23.94 -3.07 -4.50
C PRO A 55 -24.09 -1.63 -4.99
N TRP A 56 -23.57 -0.68 -4.21
CA TRP A 56 -23.53 0.71 -4.66
C TRP A 56 -22.62 0.84 -5.87
N PRO A 57 -22.90 1.73 -6.85
CA PRO A 57 -22.00 1.96 -7.97
C PRO A 57 -20.57 2.30 -7.52
N ARG A 58 -20.40 3.05 -6.42
CA ARG A 58 -19.08 3.32 -5.84
C ARG A 58 -18.37 2.14 -5.22
N GLN A 59 -19.10 1.07 -4.90
CA GLN A 59 -18.52 -0.08 -4.22
C GLN A 59 -17.37 -0.66 -5.05
N SER A 60 -17.55 -0.81 -6.37
CA SER A 60 -16.48 -1.27 -7.28
C SER A 60 -15.30 -0.29 -7.37
N PHE A 61 -15.49 0.99 -7.03
CA PHE A 61 -14.41 1.99 -6.95
C PHE A 61 -13.69 1.98 -5.60
N LEU A 62 -14.30 1.38 -4.57
CA LEU A 62 -13.63 1.21 -3.28
C LEU A 62 -12.35 0.43 -3.49
N LEU A 63 -11.26 0.97 -2.95
CA LEU A 63 -9.95 0.35 -3.06
C LEU A 63 -9.97 -1.10 -2.57
N ALA A 64 -10.73 -1.36 -1.50
CA ALA A 64 -10.85 -2.68 -0.91
C ALA A 64 -11.36 -3.76 -1.87
N GLU A 65 -12.29 -3.43 -2.76
CA GLU A 65 -12.84 -4.37 -3.73
C GLU A 65 -11.83 -4.66 -4.86
N ARG A 66 -11.07 -3.65 -5.27
CA ARG A 66 -10.13 -3.73 -6.39
C ARG A 66 -8.78 -4.33 -6.04
N LEU A 67 -8.40 -4.31 -4.77
CA LEU A 67 -7.09 -4.76 -4.30
C LEU A 67 -6.90 -6.26 -4.59
N LYS A 68 -5.89 -6.61 -5.39
CA LYS A 68 -5.54 -7.99 -5.72
C LYS A 68 -4.05 -8.26 -5.44
N PRO A 69 -3.64 -9.53 -5.29
CA PRO A 69 -2.23 -9.88 -5.23
C PRO A 69 -1.44 -9.29 -6.40
N GLY A 70 -0.31 -8.67 -6.09
CA GLY A 70 0.52 -7.92 -7.04
C GLY A 70 0.28 -6.40 -7.04
N ASP A 71 -0.82 -5.92 -6.47
CA ASP A 71 -1.06 -4.48 -6.35
C ASP A 71 -0.19 -3.85 -5.25
N PHE A 72 0.12 -2.56 -5.41
CA PHE A 72 0.80 -1.76 -4.39
C PHE A 72 -0.20 -0.87 -3.66
N CYS A 73 -0.03 -0.73 -2.34
CA CYS A 73 -0.85 0.12 -1.50
C CYS A 73 -0.03 0.72 -0.35
N ASP A 74 -0.62 1.65 0.39
CA ASP A 74 -0.13 2.00 1.71
C ASP A 74 -0.88 1.16 2.75
N ALA A 75 -0.15 0.53 3.66
CA ALA A 75 -0.72 -0.26 4.74
C ALA A 75 -0.21 0.23 6.10
N GLN A 76 -1.10 0.21 7.10
CA GLN A 76 -0.76 0.54 8.46
C GLN A 76 -0.27 -0.71 9.20
N ASP A 77 0.79 -0.59 10.00
CA ASP A 77 1.26 -1.64 10.89
C ASP A 77 0.53 -1.61 12.26
N ILE A 78 0.89 -2.55 13.14
CA ILE A 78 0.32 -2.64 14.48
C ILE A 78 0.69 -1.47 15.39
N ALA A 79 1.76 -0.72 15.07
CA ALA A 79 2.16 0.49 15.77
C ALA A 79 1.46 1.76 15.24
N GLY A 80 0.59 1.61 14.24
CA GLY A 80 -0.15 2.71 13.65
C GLY A 80 0.65 3.51 12.61
N GLN A 81 1.83 3.04 12.22
CA GLN A 81 2.67 3.67 11.20
C GLN A 81 2.31 3.17 9.80
N TRP A 82 2.44 4.04 8.81
CA TRP A 82 2.09 3.74 7.41
C TRP A 82 3.33 3.46 6.58
N TYR A 83 3.24 2.42 5.78
CA TYR A 83 4.34 1.98 4.91
C TYR A 83 3.80 1.61 3.53
N GLU A 84 4.66 1.75 2.51
CA GLU A 84 4.41 1.17 1.20
C GLU A 84 4.41 -0.36 1.34
N ALA A 85 3.44 -1.01 0.71
CA ALA A 85 3.27 -2.45 0.80
C ALA A 85 2.84 -3.06 -0.54
N LEU A 86 3.19 -4.33 -0.73
CA LEU A 86 2.73 -5.19 -1.81
C LEU A 86 1.62 -6.10 -1.27
N VAL A 87 0.52 -6.21 -1.99
CA VAL A 87 -0.50 -7.21 -1.70
C VAL A 87 0.02 -8.56 -2.16
N VAL A 88 0.19 -9.50 -1.23
CA VAL A 88 0.70 -10.84 -1.53
C VAL A 88 -0.39 -11.89 -1.53
N GLY A 89 -1.55 -11.59 -0.94
CA GLY A 89 -2.66 -12.53 -0.85
C GLY A 89 -3.94 -11.86 -0.38
N ARG A 90 -5.05 -12.59 -0.50
CA ARG A 90 -6.36 -12.21 0.03
C ARG A 90 -6.87 -13.39 0.86
N GLU A 91 -7.43 -13.09 2.01
CA GLU A 91 -7.84 -14.07 3.01
C GLU A 91 -9.29 -13.80 3.39
N THR A 92 -10.12 -14.84 3.36
CA THR A 92 -11.48 -14.81 3.87
C THR A 92 -11.51 -15.59 5.16
N ILE A 93 -11.87 -14.93 6.26
CA ILE A 93 -11.93 -15.53 7.59
C ILE A 93 -13.40 -15.61 7.99
N GLN A 94 -13.84 -16.80 8.37
CA GLN A 94 -15.15 -17.02 8.94
C GLN A 94 -15.02 -17.09 10.47
N ASP A 95 -15.75 -16.24 11.18
CA ASP A 95 -15.79 -16.17 12.64
C ASP A 95 -17.26 -16.13 13.05
N ASP A 96 -17.72 -17.20 13.69
CA ASP A 96 -19.14 -17.51 13.92
C ASP A 96 -19.97 -17.41 12.61
N ASP A 97 -20.92 -16.48 12.57
CA ASP A 97 -21.82 -16.18 11.44
C ASP A 97 -21.34 -14.97 10.60
N GLN A 98 -20.12 -14.47 10.83
CA GLN A 98 -19.57 -13.33 10.10
C GLN A 98 -18.36 -13.72 9.24
N THR A 99 -18.44 -13.33 7.98
CA THR A 99 -17.33 -13.47 7.02
C THR A 99 -16.59 -12.14 6.92
N PHE A 100 -15.29 -12.16 7.23
CA PHE A 100 -14.41 -11.00 7.12
C PHE A 100 -13.40 -11.20 6.02
N GLU A 101 -13.23 -10.18 5.17
CA GLU A 101 -12.16 -10.15 4.19
C GLU A 101 -10.95 -9.36 4.71
N LYS A 102 -9.77 -9.95 4.51
CA LYS A 102 -8.47 -9.34 4.77
C LYS A 102 -7.58 -9.49 3.55
N VAL A 103 -6.59 -8.61 3.46
CA VAL A 103 -5.47 -8.76 2.53
C VAL A 103 -4.21 -9.03 3.31
N LYS A 104 -3.41 -9.97 2.80
CA LYS A 104 -2.07 -10.19 3.29
C LYS A 104 -1.15 -9.24 2.53
N VAL A 105 -0.41 -8.42 3.26
CA VAL A 105 0.51 -7.42 2.70
C VAL A 105 1.95 -7.70 3.13
N HIS A 106 2.88 -7.36 2.25
CA HIS A 106 4.31 -7.34 2.49
C HIS A 106 4.79 -5.89 2.54
N TYR A 107 5.29 -5.46 3.69
CA TYR A 107 5.83 -4.11 3.86
C TYR A 107 7.18 -3.98 3.16
N MET A 108 7.34 -2.92 2.34
CA MET A 108 8.54 -2.71 1.56
C MET A 108 9.77 -2.55 2.45
N GLY A 109 10.81 -3.33 2.16
CA GLY A 109 12.06 -3.32 2.93
C GLY A 109 11.96 -4.10 4.25
N TRP A 110 10.90 -4.87 4.48
CA TRP A 110 10.81 -5.76 5.65
C TRP A 110 11.01 -7.20 5.18
N ALA A 111 11.39 -8.10 6.09
CA ALA A 111 11.44 -9.52 5.77
C ALA A 111 10.01 -10.10 5.66
N SER A 112 9.78 -10.99 4.70
CA SER A 112 8.49 -11.66 4.45
C SER A 112 7.81 -12.32 5.66
N ARG A 113 8.56 -12.71 6.70
CA ARG A 113 7.99 -13.20 7.97
C ARG A 113 7.13 -12.16 8.71
N TRP A 114 7.31 -10.88 8.39
CA TRP A 114 6.55 -9.76 8.95
C TRP A 114 5.37 -9.35 8.06
N ASN A 115 5.02 -10.17 7.07
CA ASN A 115 3.78 -9.97 6.32
C ASN A 115 2.59 -9.96 7.30
N ALA A 116 1.68 -9.02 7.10
CA ALA A 116 0.55 -8.81 7.99
C ALA A 116 -0.78 -8.94 7.25
N SER A 117 -1.82 -9.38 7.96
CA SER A 117 -3.19 -9.41 7.44
C SER A 117 -3.92 -8.13 7.86
N VAL A 118 -4.30 -7.30 6.90
CA VAL A 118 -4.97 -6.01 7.08
C VAL A 118 -6.44 -6.13 6.68
N PRO A 119 -7.39 -5.58 7.45
CA PRO A 119 -8.82 -5.67 7.13
C PRO A 119 -9.18 -4.88 5.88
N LEU A 120 -10.10 -5.40 5.07
CA LEU A 120 -10.68 -4.69 3.92
C LEU A 120 -11.96 -3.91 4.26
N ILE A 121 -12.60 -4.24 5.37
CA ILE A 121 -13.81 -3.58 5.87
C ILE A 121 -13.55 -3.10 7.30
N LYS A 122 -14.03 -1.89 7.63
CA LYS A 122 -13.80 -1.29 8.94
C LYS A 122 -14.69 -1.98 9.98
N GLY A 123 -14.11 -2.97 10.66
CA GLY A 123 -14.71 -3.65 11.81
C GLY A 123 -14.17 -3.13 13.14
N LYS A 124 -14.04 -4.05 14.11
CA LYS A 124 -13.47 -3.77 15.45
C LYS A 124 -11.93 -3.64 15.46
N SER A 125 -11.27 -3.85 14.31
CA SER A 125 -9.81 -3.76 14.21
C SER A 125 -9.33 -2.32 14.48
N LYS A 126 -8.23 -2.20 15.22
CA LYS A 126 -7.51 -0.93 15.37
C LYS A 126 -6.74 -0.53 14.11
N LEU A 127 -6.46 -1.48 13.23
CA LEU A 127 -5.76 -1.22 11.97
C LEU A 127 -6.67 -0.49 11.00
N SER A 128 -6.12 0.53 10.35
CA SER A 128 -6.77 1.20 9.24
C SER A 128 -6.87 0.28 8.02
N LEU A 129 -7.85 0.57 7.17
CA LEU A 129 -7.95 -0.07 5.86
C LEU A 129 -6.74 0.29 4.99
N PRO A 130 -6.35 -0.57 4.04
CA PRO A 130 -5.36 -0.20 3.03
C PRO A 130 -5.76 1.11 2.35
N ALA A 131 -4.78 1.95 2.08
CA ALA A 131 -4.97 3.23 1.40
C ALA A 131 -4.27 3.22 0.04
N PRO A 132 -4.66 4.09 -0.90
CA PRO A 132 -3.95 4.20 -2.17
C PRO A 132 -2.45 4.43 -1.95
N LEU A 133 -1.61 3.86 -2.79
CA LEU A 133 -0.16 4.02 -2.68
C LEU A 133 0.21 5.52 -2.64
N TRP A 134 1.03 5.89 -1.65
CA TRP A 134 1.47 7.27 -1.36
C TRP A 134 0.39 8.27 -0.97
N SER A 135 -0.76 7.79 -0.50
CA SER A 135 -1.76 8.66 0.15
C SER A 135 -1.46 8.86 1.64
N ARG A 136 -0.66 7.97 2.23
CA ARG A 136 -0.27 7.94 3.65
C ARG A 136 1.24 7.82 3.84
N SER A 137 1.94 7.25 2.86
CA SER A 137 3.41 7.24 2.78
C SER A 137 3.92 8.37 1.87
N THR A 138 5.19 8.74 2.03
CA THR A 138 5.83 9.73 1.16
C THR A 138 6.46 9.05 -0.05
N ARG A 139 6.48 9.75 -1.19
CA ARG A 139 7.18 9.32 -2.42
C ARG A 139 8.69 9.50 -2.33
N TRP A 140 9.30 9.08 -1.23
CA TRP A 140 10.70 9.41 -0.93
C TRP A 140 11.67 8.86 -1.97
N ARG A 141 11.37 7.71 -2.60
CA ARG A 141 12.19 7.15 -3.70
C ARG A 141 12.27 8.05 -4.93
N GLU A 142 11.24 8.84 -5.21
CA GLU A 142 11.24 9.78 -6.35
C GLU A 142 12.06 11.03 -6.04
N ASN A 143 12.17 11.36 -4.75
CA ASN A 143 12.81 12.59 -4.28
C ASN A 143 14.20 12.33 -3.71
N ILE A 144 14.73 11.12 -3.94
CA ILE A 144 16.00 10.68 -3.41
C ILE A 144 17.13 11.41 -4.14
N LYS A 145 18.11 11.92 -3.39
CA LYS A 145 19.22 12.70 -3.93
C LYS A 145 20.56 12.29 -3.33
N GLU A 146 21.63 12.71 -4.00
CA GLU A 146 22.98 12.55 -3.48
C GLU A 146 23.13 13.24 -2.12
N GLY A 147 23.79 12.56 -1.19
CA GLY A 147 23.95 12.99 0.20
C GLY A 147 22.84 12.53 1.15
N ASP A 148 21.69 12.06 0.64
CA ASP A 148 20.65 11.52 1.52
C ASP A 148 21.11 10.26 2.25
N GLU A 149 20.54 10.05 3.42
CA GLU A 149 20.78 8.87 4.25
C GLU A 149 19.68 7.84 4.06
N VAL A 150 20.09 6.59 3.90
CA VAL A 150 19.18 5.45 3.73
C VAL A 150 19.62 4.29 4.60
N GLU A 151 18.72 3.36 4.88
CA GLU A 151 19.10 2.06 5.42
C GLU A 151 19.20 1.05 4.28
N VAL A 152 20.35 0.38 4.19
CA VAL A 152 20.59 -0.66 3.20
C VAL A 152 20.78 -1.98 3.93
N ARG A 153 20.11 -3.00 3.42
CA ARG A 153 20.27 -4.36 3.91
C ARG A 153 21.68 -4.87 3.61
N ASP A 154 22.30 -5.48 4.61
CA ASP A 154 23.58 -6.16 4.52
C ASP A 154 23.50 -7.32 3.53
N SER A 155 24.43 -7.32 2.59
CA SER A 155 24.59 -8.37 1.59
C SER A 155 24.76 -9.79 2.11
N SER A 156 25.40 -9.91 3.26
CA SER A 156 25.66 -11.20 3.90
C SER A 156 24.50 -11.63 4.81
N SER A 157 23.46 -10.81 4.95
CA SER A 157 22.37 -11.12 5.88
C SER A 157 21.41 -12.16 5.31
N ILE A 158 21.22 -13.22 6.10
CA ILE A 158 20.23 -14.27 5.82
C ILE A 158 18.84 -13.65 5.75
N VAL A 159 18.00 -14.12 4.82
CA VAL A 159 16.62 -13.62 4.56
C VAL A 159 15.82 -13.42 5.85
N GLU A 160 15.88 -14.39 6.77
CA GLU A 160 15.09 -14.40 8.00
C GLU A 160 15.62 -13.46 9.10
N ARG A 161 16.86 -12.98 8.99
CA ARG A 161 17.51 -12.10 9.97
C ARG A 161 18.29 -10.99 9.24
N PRO A 162 17.58 -10.07 8.57
CA PRO A 162 18.22 -8.99 7.85
C PRO A 162 18.98 -8.10 8.83
N LYS A 163 20.22 -7.77 8.49
CA LYS A 163 20.96 -6.68 9.13
C LYS A 163 20.81 -5.45 8.26
N TRP A 164 20.56 -4.31 8.88
CA TRP A 164 20.39 -3.03 8.20
C TRP A 164 21.52 -2.11 8.64
N TYR A 165 22.14 -1.44 7.69
CA TYR A 165 23.17 -0.46 7.93
C TYR A 165 22.78 0.88 7.33
N ARG A 166 23.20 1.94 8.01
CA ARG A 166 23.12 3.30 7.47
C ARG A 166 24.04 3.41 6.25
N GLY A 167 23.49 3.89 5.16
CA GLY A 167 24.17 4.20 3.91
C GLY A 167 23.98 5.66 3.50
N ILE A 168 24.92 6.18 2.72
CA ILE A 168 24.85 7.53 2.14
C ILE A 168 24.81 7.41 0.63
N ILE A 169 23.85 8.07 0.00
CA ILE A 169 23.72 8.06 -1.45
C ILE A 169 24.83 8.90 -2.06
N LYS A 170 25.63 8.27 -2.92
CA LYS A 170 26.70 8.93 -3.67
C LYS A 170 26.30 9.31 -5.08
N LYS A 171 25.34 8.57 -5.66
CA LYS A 171 24.86 8.83 -7.00
C LYS A 171 23.44 8.33 -7.18
N VAL A 172 22.63 9.07 -7.91
CA VAL A 172 21.31 8.62 -8.36
C VAL A 172 21.38 8.35 -9.86
N GLY A 173 21.01 7.14 -10.28
CA GLY A 173 20.94 6.76 -11.69
C GLY A 173 19.86 7.53 -12.44
N ALA A 174 19.97 7.65 -13.76
CA ALA A 174 18.89 8.21 -14.55
C ALA A 174 17.71 7.21 -14.65
N PRO A 175 16.45 7.66 -14.82
CA PRO A 175 15.29 6.77 -14.95
C PRO A 175 15.37 5.73 -16.09
N GLY A 176 16.19 6.01 -17.11
CA GLY A 176 16.42 5.12 -18.27
C GLY A 176 17.80 4.46 -18.30
N ASP A 177 18.59 4.56 -17.22
CA ASP A 177 19.86 3.84 -17.13
C ASP A 177 19.60 2.33 -17.21
N SER A 178 20.48 1.60 -17.89
CA SER A 178 20.47 0.14 -17.80
C SER A 178 20.72 -0.28 -16.36
N VAL A 179 19.96 -1.28 -15.90
CA VAL A 179 20.15 -1.86 -14.58
C VAL A 179 21.56 -2.42 -14.51
N ARG A 180 22.39 -1.82 -13.66
CA ARG A 180 23.76 -2.22 -13.36
C ARG A 180 23.72 -3.45 -12.47
N ASP A 181 24.67 -4.36 -12.69
CA ASP A 181 24.84 -5.52 -11.83
C ASP A 181 25.10 -5.08 -10.39
N MET A 182 24.30 -5.63 -9.47
CA MET A 182 24.50 -5.44 -8.04
C MET A 182 25.78 -6.18 -7.65
N THR A 183 26.87 -5.45 -7.51
CA THR A 183 28.11 -5.98 -6.93
C THR A 183 27.95 -5.88 -5.41
N GLY A 184 27.71 -7.02 -4.79
CA GLY A 184 27.28 -7.09 -3.40
C GLY A 184 25.91 -6.45 -3.15
N GLY A 185 25.36 -6.70 -1.98
CA GLY A 185 23.97 -6.41 -1.64
C GLY A 185 23.23 -7.70 -1.27
N ALA A 186 22.14 -7.57 -0.53
CA ALA A 186 21.32 -8.74 -0.20
C ALA A 186 20.53 -9.11 -1.44
N ASP A 187 20.32 -10.39 -1.66
CA ASP A 187 19.37 -10.83 -2.67
C ASP A 187 18.02 -10.13 -2.41
N LEU A 188 17.53 -9.42 -3.42
CA LEU A 188 16.21 -8.81 -3.37
C LEU A 188 15.19 -9.94 -3.23
N GLU A 189 14.13 -9.70 -2.46
CA GLU A 189 13.07 -10.70 -2.33
C GLU A 189 12.52 -11.04 -3.72
N ILE A 190 12.71 -12.30 -4.12
CA ILE A 190 12.19 -12.84 -5.37
C ILE A 190 10.77 -13.29 -5.05
N PHE A 191 9.79 -12.59 -5.61
CA PHE A 191 8.41 -13.02 -5.53
C PHE A 191 8.11 -14.00 -6.66
N PRO A 192 7.27 -15.02 -6.41
CA PRO A 192 6.84 -15.93 -7.46
C PRO A 192 6.20 -15.14 -8.61
N PRO A 193 6.26 -15.67 -9.85
CA PRO A 193 5.74 -14.99 -11.02
C PRO A 193 4.30 -14.54 -10.77
N SER A 194 4.10 -13.23 -10.81
CA SER A 194 2.78 -12.62 -10.77
C SER A 194 2.17 -12.72 -12.17
N PRO A 195 0.84 -12.77 -12.34
CA PRO A 195 0.22 -12.67 -13.66
C PRO A 195 0.65 -11.42 -14.48
N LEU A 196 1.22 -10.41 -13.82
CA LEU A 196 1.78 -9.21 -14.47
C LEU A 196 3.26 -9.35 -14.88
N ASN A 197 4.00 -10.32 -14.35
CA ASN A 197 5.43 -10.48 -14.58
C ASN A 197 5.80 -11.97 -14.68
N SER A 198 5.99 -12.43 -15.92
CA SER A 198 6.20 -13.84 -16.25
C SER A 198 7.61 -14.35 -15.91
N SER A 199 8.56 -13.47 -15.60
CA SER A 199 9.90 -13.84 -15.15
C SER A 199 10.04 -13.69 -13.64
N GLU A 200 10.63 -14.70 -13.00
CA GLU A 200 11.19 -14.55 -11.65
C GLU A 200 12.21 -13.42 -11.70
N GLY A 201 11.99 -12.42 -10.86
CA GLY A 201 12.81 -11.23 -10.84
C GLY A 201 12.69 -10.50 -9.52
N PRO A 202 13.63 -9.58 -9.24
CA PRO A 202 13.58 -8.80 -8.02
C PRO A 202 12.29 -7.98 -7.95
N LEU A 203 11.69 -7.88 -6.76
CA LEU A 203 10.53 -7.03 -6.54
C LEU A 203 10.87 -5.57 -6.85
N ARG A 204 10.18 -4.99 -7.84
CA ARG A 204 10.31 -3.58 -8.23
C ARG A 204 9.02 -2.84 -7.94
N VAL A 205 9.09 -1.78 -7.16
CA VAL A 205 7.94 -0.89 -6.94
C VAL A 205 7.54 -0.26 -8.27
N LEU A 206 6.36 -0.61 -8.78
CA LEU A 206 5.84 -0.14 -10.06
C LEU A 206 6.82 -0.31 -11.25
N GLY A 207 7.59 -1.41 -11.25
CA GLY A 207 8.51 -1.72 -12.36
C GLY A 207 9.72 -0.79 -12.49
N ARG A 208 10.01 0.05 -11.48
CA ARG A 208 11.13 1.00 -11.49
C ARG A 208 12.48 0.33 -11.74
N GLN A 209 13.32 1.01 -12.52
CA GLN A 209 14.67 0.57 -12.87
C GLN A 209 15.77 1.51 -12.36
N GLN A 210 15.39 2.68 -11.83
CA GLN A 210 16.34 3.65 -11.29
C GLN A 210 17.06 3.05 -10.07
N GLN A 211 18.39 3.03 -10.13
CA GLN A 211 19.26 2.56 -9.06
C GLN A 211 19.98 3.73 -8.39
N VAL A 212 20.41 3.53 -7.16
CA VAL A 212 21.24 4.47 -6.42
C VAL A 212 22.55 3.82 -5.99
N LEU A 213 23.66 4.55 -6.10
CA LEU A 213 24.95 4.13 -5.59
C LEU A 213 25.01 4.52 -4.12
N VAL A 214 25.12 3.54 -3.23
CA VAL A 214 25.13 3.77 -1.79
C VAL A 214 26.46 3.38 -1.19
N GLU A 215 26.95 4.25 -0.31
CA GLU A 215 28.13 4.05 0.52
C GLU A 215 27.73 3.52 1.91
N VAL A 216 28.21 2.33 2.30
CA VAL A 216 27.91 1.71 3.60
C VAL A 216 29.20 1.59 4.44
N LYS A 217 29.46 2.56 5.32
CA LYS A 217 30.73 2.67 6.07
C LYS A 217 31.05 1.48 6.96
N GLN A 218 30.03 0.88 7.58
CA GLN A 218 30.20 -0.25 8.48
C GLN A 218 30.87 -1.45 7.77
N GLU A 219 30.56 -1.66 6.48
CA GLU A 219 31.13 -2.74 5.66
C GLU A 219 32.65 -2.58 5.39
N ARG A 220 33.26 -1.40 5.65
CA ARG A 220 34.74 -1.25 5.59
C ARG A 220 35.48 -1.88 6.76
N THR A 221 34.85 -1.88 7.92
CA THR A 221 35.53 -2.12 9.21
C THR A 221 35.30 -3.53 9.71
N GLU A 222 34.13 -4.09 9.42
CA GLU A 222 33.82 -5.47 9.77
C GLU A 222 34.35 -6.39 8.66
N LYS A 223 35.61 -6.84 8.80
CA LYS A 223 35.93 -8.20 8.36
C LYS A 223 34.91 -9.09 9.04
N ALA A 224 33.95 -9.63 8.29
CA ALA A 224 32.89 -10.47 8.82
C ALA A 224 33.48 -11.43 9.85
N GLY A 225 33.14 -11.23 11.12
CA GLY A 225 33.61 -12.10 12.19
C GLY A 225 33.24 -13.56 11.86
N PRO A 226 34.00 -14.55 12.35
CA PRO A 226 33.92 -15.96 11.92
C PRO A 226 32.61 -16.70 12.27
N ALA A 227 31.49 -16.02 12.50
CA ALA A 227 30.27 -16.59 13.07
C ALA A 227 29.18 -16.99 12.07
N THR A 228 29.40 -16.88 10.75
CA THR A 228 28.46 -17.43 9.76
C THR A 228 29.20 -18.28 8.75
N THR A 229 28.79 -19.54 8.72
CA THR A 229 29.37 -20.66 8.00
C THR A 229 29.66 -20.32 6.54
N SER A 230 30.91 -20.54 6.17
CA SER A 230 31.43 -20.58 4.81
C SER A 230 30.62 -21.51 3.91
N LEU A 231 29.89 -20.95 2.94
CA LEU A 231 29.37 -21.74 1.82
C LEU A 231 29.51 -21.07 0.45
N ASN A 232 30.03 -19.85 0.34
CA ASN A 232 30.44 -19.29 -0.95
C ASN A 232 31.96 -19.19 -1.08
N LYS A 233 32.51 -20.04 -1.97
CA LYS A 233 33.93 -20.12 -2.37
C LYS A 233 34.40 -18.96 -3.28
N PHE A 234 33.56 -17.98 -3.56
CA PHE A 234 33.92 -16.81 -4.37
C PHE A 234 33.95 -15.57 -3.47
N GLY A 235 35.05 -15.45 -2.73
CA GLY A 235 35.30 -14.40 -1.75
C GLY A 235 35.62 -13.05 -2.39
N ALA A 236 34.62 -12.17 -2.42
CA ALA A 236 34.86 -10.74 -2.41
C ALA A 236 34.16 -10.18 -1.16
N ASP A 237 34.90 -9.42 -0.36
CA ASP A 237 34.29 -8.62 0.70
C ASP A 237 33.16 -7.76 0.08
N PRO A 238 32.04 -7.58 0.79
CA PRO A 238 30.96 -6.77 0.27
C PRO A 238 31.47 -5.36 -0.02
N PRO A 239 31.18 -4.79 -1.20
CA PRO A 239 31.78 -3.54 -1.59
C PRO A 239 31.15 -2.40 -0.80
N PHE A 240 32.03 -1.61 -0.20
CA PHE A 240 31.71 -0.36 0.49
C PHE A 240 30.82 0.60 -0.32
N LEU A 241 30.83 0.49 -1.65
CA LEU A 241 30.00 1.22 -2.59
C LEU A 241 29.28 0.21 -3.48
N ARG A 242 27.93 0.22 -3.49
CA ARG A 242 27.15 -0.64 -4.38
C ARG A 242 25.93 0.06 -4.97
N TRP A 243 25.56 -0.34 -6.17
CA TRP A 243 24.28 0.02 -6.77
C TRP A 243 23.18 -0.83 -6.15
N VAL A 244 22.09 -0.19 -5.72
CA VAL A 244 20.86 -0.81 -5.21
C VAL A 244 19.65 -0.24 -5.94
#